data_AF-A0A077EHH2-F1
#
_entry.id   AF-A0A077EHH2-F1
#
_cell.length_a   1.000
_cell.length_b   1.000
_cell.length_c   1.000
_cell.angle_alpha   90.00
_cell.angle_beta   90.00
_cell.angle_gamma   90.00
#
_symmetry.space_group_name_H-M   'P 1'
#
loop_
_entity.id
_entity.type
_entity.pdbx_description
1 polymer ?
#
loop_
_entity_poly.entity_id
_entity_poly.type
_entity_poly.pdbx_seq_one_letter_code
_entity_poly.pdbx_strand_id
1 'polypeptide(L)'
;MISKIRTVAALSITITLQTFSAQEKQPQSPQEWEIYKNYYLTYAFRNNPSLVQELYKDSAVQTMLNDRNKRFDDGKNCSTTECLIDALKWKDSEISILNNKFQDLYVKNKNFLNFIENTVFRAGKYKKQESQNPKEMLQKALLQDLTAMNNVIDIYGAGKKPDYPEIDSISFNVKDKNYIELLRNVRFDVAADTEKNAFDQTLLSAIRLLEINERWDAAQLEPLTKTENKEAFEKIKKTDFSKYPYASLLILGAGPQIYGQKISPLGMLRSRQALRAYKKGLVPFIIVSGGRVHPFKTQYIEAVEMKRYMIDVLGIPSPTIIIDPFARHTTTNVRNAGRMIMDYGFPKDKWSLVSSSKTHIDYVEKTMDKRSLKELDTIPYVVGKRISDLLLEYKPTPEVFIINPTEPLDP
;
A
#
# COMPACT_ATOMS: atom_id res chain seq x y z
N MET A 1 70.75 22.48 -34.25
CA MET A 1 70.54 22.35 -32.79
C MET A 1 69.10 21.95 -32.55
N ILE A 2 68.85 20.67 -32.30
CA ILE A 2 67.51 20.12 -32.02
C ILE A 2 67.41 19.98 -30.51
N SER A 3 66.54 20.77 -29.88
CA SER A 3 66.24 20.73 -28.44
C SER A 3 64.85 20.12 -28.24
N LYS A 4 64.82 19.07 -27.42
CA LYS A 4 63.66 18.24 -27.05
C LYS A 4 62.68 19.02 -26.18
N ILE A 5 61.40 18.97 -26.51
CA ILE A 5 60.30 19.27 -25.57
C ILE A 5 59.63 17.94 -25.21
N ARG A 6 59.68 17.58 -23.92
CA ARG A 6 58.97 16.44 -23.33
C ARG A 6 57.53 16.86 -23.05
N THR A 7 56.56 16.17 -23.68
CA THR A 7 55.15 16.29 -23.32
C THR A 7 54.81 15.18 -22.34
N VAL A 8 54.49 15.55 -21.10
CA VAL A 8 53.96 14.64 -20.07
C VAL A 8 52.44 14.55 -20.29
N ALA A 9 51.95 13.40 -20.73
CA ALA A 9 50.52 13.12 -20.78
C ALA A 9 50.07 12.59 -19.42
N ALA A 10 49.30 13.38 -18.68
CA ALA A 10 48.62 12.94 -17.47
C ALA A 10 47.38 12.11 -17.87
N LEU A 11 47.44 10.80 -17.62
CA LEU A 11 46.32 9.89 -17.82
C LEU A 11 45.41 9.96 -16.58
N SER A 12 44.34 10.76 -16.65
CA SER A 12 43.31 10.78 -15.60
C SER A 12 42.39 9.57 -15.78
N ILE A 13 42.60 8.53 -14.98
CA ILE A 13 41.70 7.38 -14.89
C ILE A 13 40.51 7.79 -14.01
N THR A 14 39.38 8.13 -14.63
CA THR A 14 38.12 8.34 -13.92
C THR A 14 37.51 6.97 -13.62
N ILE A 15 37.77 6.44 -12.42
CA ILE A 15 37.06 5.28 -11.90
C ILE A 15 35.63 5.72 -11.59
N THR A 16 34.69 5.42 -12.47
CA THR A 16 33.26 5.52 -12.19
C THR A 16 32.89 4.35 -11.30
N LEU A 17 32.78 4.60 -9.99
CA LEU A 17 32.10 3.70 -9.06
C LEU A 17 30.63 3.64 -9.47
N GLN A 18 30.27 2.67 -10.32
CA GLN A 18 28.89 2.26 -10.50
C GLN A 18 28.43 1.61 -9.20
N THR A 19 27.77 2.39 -8.34
CA THR A 19 26.94 1.83 -7.29
C THR A 19 25.81 1.07 -7.99
N PHE A 20 25.89 -0.25 -8.01
CA PHE A 20 24.72 -1.11 -8.27
C PHE A 20 23.74 -0.94 -7.11
N SER A 21 23.03 0.18 -7.08
CA SER A 21 21.70 0.22 -6.48
C SER A 21 20.88 -0.72 -7.34
N ALA A 22 20.51 -1.88 -6.80
CA ALA A 22 19.46 -2.69 -7.41
C ALA A 22 18.23 -1.78 -7.50
N GLN A 23 17.94 -1.30 -8.70
CA GLN A 23 16.75 -0.50 -8.93
C GLN A 23 15.57 -1.41 -8.60
N GLU A 24 14.80 -1.02 -7.59
CA GLU A 24 13.69 -1.83 -7.10
C GLU A 24 12.75 -2.18 -8.26
N LYS A 25 12.57 -3.49 -8.49
CA LYS A 25 11.70 -3.98 -9.55
C LYS A 25 10.29 -3.48 -9.24
N GLN A 26 9.73 -2.68 -10.13
CA GLN A 26 8.36 -2.18 -9.99
C GLN A 26 7.36 -3.31 -10.23
N PRO A 27 6.23 -3.36 -9.51
CA PRO A 27 5.17 -4.33 -9.77
C PRO A 27 4.63 -4.21 -11.20
N GLN A 28 4.35 -5.34 -11.83
CA GLN A 28 3.93 -5.49 -13.23
C GLN A 28 2.51 -6.06 -13.39
N SER A 29 1.90 -6.56 -12.32
CA SER A 29 0.54 -7.12 -12.34
C SER A 29 -0.26 -6.68 -11.11
N PRO A 30 -1.60 -6.77 -11.13
CA PRO A 30 -2.42 -6.51 -9.93
C PRO A 30 -1.98 -7.35 -8.73
N GLN A 31 -1.65 -8.63 -8.95
CA GLN A 31 -1.11 -9.51 -7.92
C GLN A 31 0.22 -8.97 -7.35
N GLU A 32 1.17 -8.53 -8.18
CA GLU A 32 2.41 -7.95 -7.65
C GLU A 32 2.16 -6.63 -6.89
N TRP A 33 1.17 -5.83 -7.30
CA TRP A 33 0.77 -4.60 -6.58
C TRP A 33 0.15 -4.91 -5.21
N GLU A 34 -0.71 -5.91 -5.12
CA GLU A 34 -1.27 -6.37 -3.84
C GLU A 34 -0.14 -6.78 -2.88
N ILE A 35 0.81 -7.57 -3.38
CA ILE A 35 1.95 -8.05 -2.57
C ILE A 35 2.86 -6.88 -2.16
N TYR A 36 3.18 -5.97 -3.08
CA TYR A 36 4.04 -4.81 -2.81
C TYR A 36 3.46 -3.87 -1.75
N LYS A 37 2.14 -3.65 -1.79
CA LYS A 37 1.45 -2.73 -0.87
C LYS A 37 1.19 -3.36 0.49
N ASN A 38 0.86 -4.65 0.56
CA ASN A 38 0.54 -5.34 1.81
C ASN A 38 1.75 -5.95 2.53
N TYR A 39 2.75 -6.46 1.78
CA TYR A 39 3.80 -7.34 2.29
C TYR A 39 5.17 -6.97 1.71
N TYR A 40 5.66 -5.77 2.00
CA TYR A 40 6.80 -5.18 1.30
C TYR A 40 8.13 -5.93 1.47
N LEU A 41 8.45 -6.37 2.70
CA LEU A 41 9.65 -7.15 2.99
C LEU A 41 9.60 -8.46 2.21
N THR A 42 8.45 -9.13 2.20
CA THR A 42 8.21 -10.36 1.43
C THR A 42 8.35 -10.10 -0.07
N TYR A 43 7.76 -9.02 -0.59
CA TYR A 43 7.89 -8.60 -1.99
C TYR A 43 9.35 -8.39 -2.38
N ALA A 44 10.07 -7.57 -1.62
CA ALA A 44 11.46 -7.20 -1.90
C ALA A 44 12.40 -8.41 -1.77
N PHE A 45 12.15 -9.29 -0.79
CA PHE A 45 12.94 -10.49 -0.56
C PHE A 45 12.75 -11.52 -1.69
N ARG A 46 11.51 -11.79 -2.10
CA ARG A 46 11.20 -12.71 -3.22
C ARG A 46 11.79 -12.24 -4.55
N ASN A 47 11.87 -10.93 -4.75
CA ASN A 47 12.54 -10.33 -5.91
C ASN A 47 14.08 -10.31 -5.82
N ASN A 48 14.67 -10.98 -4.81
CA ASN A 48 16.11 -11.15 -4.68
C ASN A 48 16.49 -12.65 -4.63
N PRO A 49 16.59 -13.32 -5.79
CA PRO A 49 16.81 -14.77 -5.86
C PRO A 49 18.05 -15.25 -5.10
N SER A 50 19.11 -14.43 -5.07
CA SER A 50 20.34 -14.76 -4.34
C SER A 50 20.12 -14.86 -2.83
N LEU A 51 19.35 -13.93 -2.23
CA LEU A 51 19.03 -13.98 -0.81
C LEU A 51 18.01 -15.08 -0.47
N VAL A 52 17.08 -15.35 -1.39
CA VAL A 52 16.15 -16.49 -1.26
C VAL A 52 16.94 -17.81 -1.23
N GLN A 53 17.96 -17.98 -2.07
CA GLN A 53 18.83 -19.16 -2.02
C GLN A 53 19.60 -19.26 -0.69
N GLU A 54 20.03 -18.15 -0.09
CA GLU A 54 20.67 -18.16 1.24
C GLU A 54 19.74 -18.64 2.35
N LEU A 55 18.44 -18.32 2.27
CA LEU A 55 17.43 -18.84 3.18
C LEU A 55 17.32 -20.37 3.06
N TYR A 56 17.29 -20.90 1.83
CA TYR A 56 17.17 -22.33 1.57
C TYR A 56 18.40 -23.16 1.89
N LYS A 57 19.56 -22.58 2.22
CA LYS A 57 20.74 -23.34 2.69
C LYS A 57 20.58 -23.86 4.12
N ASP A 58 19.63 -23.35 4.86
CA ASP A 58 19.43 -23.70 6.27
C ASP A 58 18.62 -24.99 6.43
N SER A 59 19.17 -25.98 7.13
CA SER A 59 18.51 -27.27 7.31
C SER A 59 17.21 -27.18 8.11
N ALA A 60 17.11 -26.27 9.09
CA ALA A 60 15.88 -26.10 9.86
C ALA A 60 14.78 -25.47 8.98
N VAL A 61 15.15 -24.51 8.12
CA VAL A 61 14.23 -23.93 7.14
C VAL A 61 13.80 -24.95 6.09
N GLN A 62 14.72 -25.75 5.54
CA GLN A 62 14.39 -26.80 4.57
C GLN A 62 13.39 -27.80 5.15
N THR A 63 13.65 -28.32 6.36
CA THR A 63 12.75 -29.24 7.05
C THR A 63 11.38 -28.61 7.27
N MET A 64 11.34 -27.38 7.80
CA MET A 64 10.10 -26.64 8.03
C MET A 64 9.29 -26.45 6.74
N LEU A 65 9.94 -26.09 5.63
CA LEU A 65 9.26 -25.89 4.35
C LEU A 65 8.78 -27.20 3.72
N ASN A 66 9.50 -28.31 3.92
CA ASN A 66 9.04 -29.62 3.50
C ASN A 66 7.80 -30.06 4.29
N ASP A 67 7.81 -29.88 5.62
CA ASP A 67 6.66 -30.18 6.48
C ASP A 67 5.46 -29.30 6.13
N ARG A 68 5.71 -28.02 5.87
CA ARG A 68 4.71 -27.07 5.40
C ARG A 68 4.12 -27.49 4.05
N ASN A 69 4.95 -27.83 3.08
CA ASN A 69 4.49 -28.28 1.77
C ASN A 69 3.63 -29.54 1.87
N LYS A 70 4.01 -30.48 2.75
CA LYS A 70 3.22 -31.66 3.05
C LYS A 70 1.87 -31.29 3.65
N ARG A 71 1.84 -30.42 4.68
CA ARG A 71 0.59 -29.94 5.30
C ARG A 71 -0.33 -29.26 4.27
N PHE A 72 0.23 -28.41 3.42
CA PHE A 72 -0.50 -27.75 2.35
C PHE A 72 -1.05 -28.76 1.32
N ASP A 73 -0.27 -29.79 0.98
CA ASP A 73 -0.73 -30.85 0.08
C ASP A 73 -1.85 -31.70 0.68
N ASP A 74 -1.68 -32.11 1.94
CA ASP A 74 -2.67 -32.87 2.70
C ASP A 74 -4.00 -32.11 2.85
N GLY A 75 -3.97 -30.77 2.74
CA GLY A 75 -5.16 -29.92 2.70
C GLY A 75 -6.20 -30.34 1.65
N LYS A 76 -5.80 -30.98 0.54
CA LYS A 76 -6.74 -31.53 -0.46
C LYS A 76 -7.72 -32.56 0.12
N ASN A 77 -7.33 -33.21 1.22
CA ASN A 77 -8.12 -34.25 1.89
C ASN A 77 -8.87 -33.72 3.14
N CYS A 78 -8.79 -32.43 3.45
CA CYS A 78 -9.49 -31.86 4.60
C CYS A 78 -11.02 -32.05 4.49
N SER A 79 -11.64 -32.56 5.55
CA SER A 79 -13.10 -32.75 5.64
C SER A 79 -13.85 -31.53 6.17
N THR A 80 -13.15 -30.56 6.75
CA THR A 80 -13.73 -29.32 7.28
C THR A 80 -13.02 -28.08 6.74
N THR A 81 -13.74 -26.96 6.74
CA THR A 81 -13.20 -25.64 6.37
C THR A 81 -12.03 -25.26 7.28
N GLU A 82 -12.14 -25.51 8.58
CA GLU A 82 -11.12 -25.18 9.57
C GLU A 82 -9.80 -25.92 9.30
N CYS A 83 -9.88 -27.21 8.95
CA CYS A 83 -8.71 -28.00 8.55
C CYS A 83 -8.01 -27.39 7.33
N LEU A 84 -8.78 -27.03 6.30
CA LEU A 84 -8.23 -26.48 5.07
C LEU A 84 -7.65 -25.09 5.29
N ILE A 85 -8.34 -24.23 6.05
CA ILE A 85 -7.83 -22.91 6.44
C ILE A 85 -6.53 -23.01 7.22
N ASP A 86 -6.42 -23.92 8.20
CA ASP A 86 -5.16 -24.13 8.92
C ASP A 86 -4.04 -24.49 7.95
N ALA A 87 -4.29 -25.35 6.96
CA ALA A 87 -3.30 -25.78 5.98
C ALA A 87 -2.74 -24.63 5.12
N LEU A 88 -3.50 -23.55 4.90
CA LEU A 88 -3.05 -22.40 4.10
C LEU A 88 -2.15 -21.44 4.90
N LYS A 89 -2.25 -21.42 6.23
CA LYS A 89 -1.64 -20.40 7.10
C LYS A 89 -0.18 -20.70 7.47
N TRP A 90 0.58 -19.66 7.79
CA TRP A 90 1.81 -19.79 8.57
C TRP A 90 1.50 -20.20 10.01
N LYS A 91 2.28 -21.12 10.57
CA LYS A 91 2.24 -21.46 12.00
C LYS A 91 3.25 -20.62 12.79
N ASP A 92 2.96 -20.36 14.07
CA ASP A 92 3.86 -19.56 14.93
C ASP A 92 5.25 -20.18 15.07
N SER A 93 5.35 -21.51 15.04
CA SER A 93 6.63 -22.23 15.02
C SER A 93 7.39 -22.00 13.71
N GLU A 94 6.71 -21.97 12.56
CA GLU A 94 7.30 -21.68 11.26
C GLU A 94 7.79 -20.22 11.19
N ILE A 95 6.99 -19.27 11.67
CA ILE A 95 7.35 -17.85 11.76
C ILE A 95 8.60 -17.68 12.64
N SER A 96 8.65 -18.39 13.77
CA SER A 96 9.78 -18.35 14.71
C SER A 96 11.06 -18.88 14.07
N ILE A 97 11.00 -19.97 13.29
CA ILE A 97 12.14 -20.52 12.53
C ILE A 97 12.62 -19.51 11.49
N LEU A 98 11.71 -18.93 10.70
CA LEU A 98 12.05 -17.90 9.71
C LEU A 98 12.67 -16.66 10.35
N ASN A 99 12.10 -16.19 11.46
CA ASN A 99 12.66 -15.06 12.19
C ASN A 99 14.08 -15.35 12.66
N ASN A 100 14.32 -16.48 13.32
CA ASN A 100 15.67 -16.85 13.75
C ASN A 100 16.64 -16.88 12.58
N LYS A 101 16.24 -17.43 11.43
CA LYS A 101 17.09 -17.43 10.24
C LYS A 101 17.34 -16.02 9.68
N PHE A 102 16.32 -15.17 9.62
CA PHE A 102 16.47 -13.78 9.16
C PHE A 102 17.40 -12.99 10.07
N GLN A 103 17.31 -13.17 11.39
CA GLN A 103 18.23 -12.58 12.36
C GLN A 103 19.68 -13.06 12.16
N ASP A 104 19.86 -14.35 11.91
CA ASP A 104 21.16 -14.94 11.60
C ASP A 104 21.76 -14.41 10.30
N LEU A 105 20.96 -14.33 9.24
CA LEU A 105 21.38 -13.74 7.95
C LEU A 105 21.73 -12.26 8.11
N TYR A 106 20.96 -11.50 8.89
CA TYR A 106 21.24 -10.09 9.16
C TYR A 106 22.61 -9.87 9.82
N VAL A 107 23.04 -10.79 10.68
CA VAL A 107 24.37 -10.71 11.32
C VAL A 107 25.48 -11.23 10.42
N LYS A 108 25.26 -12.39 9.77
CA LYS A 108 26.33 -13.18 9.15
C LYS A 108 26.51 -12.89 7.65
N ASN A 109 25.49 -12.36 6.99
CA ASN A 109 25.48 -12.14 5.54
C ASN A 109 25.43 -10.65 5.20
N LYS A 110 26.55 -10.10 4.70
CA LYS A 110 26.67 -8.68 4.34
C LYS A 110 25.66 -8.24 3.27
N ASN A 111 25.32 -9.11 2.32
CA ASN A 111 24.34 -8.78 1.28
C ASN A 111 22.93 -8.69 1.86
N PHE A 112 22.58 -9.57 2.80
CA PHE A 112 21.31 -9.53 3.50
C PHE A 112 21.21 -8.29 4.42
N LEU A 113 22.26 -7.98 5.18
CA LEU A 113 22.36 -6.74 5.95
C LEU A 113 22.10 -5.51 5.07
N ASN A 114 22.83 -5.41 3.95
CA ASN A 114 22.68 -4.31 2.99
C ASN A 114 21.27 -4.24 2.40
N PHE A 115 20.65 -5.38 2.08
CA PHE A 115 19.28 -5.45 1.61
C PHE A 115 18.29 -4.90 2.65
N ILE A 116 18.39 -5.32 3.90
CA ILE A 116 17.51 -4.84 4.97
C ILE A 116 17.68 -3.34 5.19
N GLU A 117 18.90 -2.84 5.31
CA GLU A 117 19.14 -1.42 5.63
C GLU A 117 18.82 -0.49 4.47
N ASN A 118 19.24 -0.84 3.24
CA ASN A 118 19.16 0.05 2.09
C ASN A 118 17.92 -0.15 1.21
N THR A 119 17.19 -1.25 1.40
CA THR A 119 15.92 -1.51 0.68
C THR A 119 14.76 -1.46 1.66
N VAL A 120 14.72 -2.37 2.64
CA VAL A 120 13.54 -2.56 3.50
C VAL A 120 13.31 -1.37 4.43
N PHE A 121 14.31 -0.98 5.22
CA PHE A 121 14.17 0.14 6.17
C PHE A 121 14.10 1.50 5.47
N ARG A 122 14.84 1.66 4.36
CA ARG A 122 14.84 2.90 3.58
C ARG A 122 13.49 3.19 2.93
N ALA A 123 12.68 2.18 2.66
CA ALA A 123 11.34 2.34 2.11
C ALA A 123 10.34 3.01 3.07
N GLY A 124 10.63 3.06 4.39
CA GLY A 124 9.76 3.72 5.38
C GLY A 124 8.40 3.05 5.58
N LYS A 125 8.23 1.81 5.10
CA LYS A 125 6.95 1.07 5.11
C LYS A 125 6.64 0.36 6.44
N TYR A 126 7.62 0.30 7.34
CA TYR A 126 7.48 -0.32 8.65
C TYR A 126 7.74 0.71 9.75
N LYS A 127 6.93 0.65 10.81
CA LYS A 127 7.02 1.59 11.93
C LYS A 127 8.40 1.50 12.58
N LYS A 128 9.08 2.64 12.69
CA LYS A 128 10.35 2.80 13.41
C LYS A 128 10.08 3.46 14.76
N GLN A 129 10.52 2.85 15.86
CA GLN A 129 10.55 3.52 17.16
C GLN A 129 11.93 4.15 17.40
N GLU A 130 11.99 5.32 18.05
CA GLU A 130 13.20 6.15 18.19
C GLU A 130 14.38 5.45 18.90
N SER A 131 14.13 4.35 19.61
CA SER A 131 15.13 3.56 20.36
C SER A 131 15.31 2.12 19.87
N GLN A 132 14.70 1.74 18.74
CA GLN A 132 14.68 0.34 18.32
C GLN A 132 15.98 -0.12 17.64
N ASN A 133 16.47 -1.27 18.11
CA ASN A 133 17.56 -1.99 17.45
C ASN A 133 17.09 -2.48 16.05
N PRO A 134 17.89 -2.30 14.99
CA PRO A 134 17.61 -2.85 13.66
C PRO A 134 17.15 -4.31 13.61
N LYS A 135 17.66 -5.16 14.51
CA LYS A 135 17.22 -6.55 14.65
C LYS A 135 15.75 -6.68 15.05
N GLU A 136 15.31 -5.86 16.00
CA GLU A 136 13.91 -5.83 16.45
C GLU A 136 13.01 -5.28 15.33
N MET A 137 13.47 -4.26 14.59
CA MET A 137 12.75 -3.75 13.43
C MET A 137 12.56 -4.84 12.35
N LEU A 138 13.61 -5.61 12.05
CA LEU A 138 13.54 -6.73 11.11
C LEU A 138 12.55 -7.80 11.57
N GLN A 139 12.60 -8.16 12.86
CA GLN A 139 11.66 -9.13 13.44
C GLN A 139 10.21 -8.65 13.31
N LYS A 140 9.94 -7.38 13.62
CA LYS A 140 8.60 -6.80 13.52
C LYS A 140 8.11 -6.73 12.08
N ALA A 141 8.96 -6.34 11.13
CA ALA A 141 8.60 -6.31 9.72
C ALA A 141 8.24 -7.70 9.19
N LEU A 142 9.04 -8.72 9.53
CA LEU A 142 8.76 -10.11 9.14
C LEU A 142 7.48 -10.63 9.78
N LEU A 143 7.31 -10.43 11.09
CA LEU A 143 6.10 -10.83 11.78
C LEU A 143 4.86 -10.15 11.20
N GLN A 144 4.95 -8.86 10.89
CA GLN A 144 3.88 -8.08 10.28
C GLN A 144 3.43 -8.70 8.95
N ASP A 145 4.36 -8.92 8.01
CA ASP A 145 4.02 -9.50 6.71
C ASP A 145 3.35 -10.88 6.86
N LEU A 146 3.97 -11.80 7.60
CA LEU A 146 3.49 -13.19 7.71
C LEU A 146 2.15 -13.28 8.45
N THR A 147 1.94 -12.47 9.49
CA THR A 147 0.67 -12.43 10.23
C THR A 147 -0.43 -11.71 9.47
N ALA A 148 -0.11 -10.69 8.67
CA ALA A 148 -1.07 -10.00 7.81
C ALA A 148 -1.61 -10.94 6.71
N MET A 149 -0.78 -11.82 6.14
CA MET A 149 -1.24 -12.88 5.23
C MET A 149 -2.23 -13.83 5.93
N ASN A 150 -1.90 -14.25 7.16
CA ASN A 150 -2.79 -15.07 7.97
C ASN A 150 -4.11 -14.36 8.28
N ASN A 151 -4.09 -13.05 8.56
CA ASN A 151 -5.29 -12.26 8.82
C ASN A 151 -6.21 -12.18 7.59
N VAL A 152 -5.64 -12.03 6.39
CA VAL A 152 -6.39 -12.12 5.13
C VAL A 152 -7.07 -13.49 4.99
N ILE A 153 -6.34 -14.58 5.25
CA ILE A 153 -6.91 -15.93 5.20
C ILE A 153 -8.03 -16.10 6.23
N ASP A 154 -7.85 -15.56 7.44
CA ASP A 154 -8.88 -15.63 8.49
C ASP A 154 -10.15 -14.86 8.07
N ILE A 155 -10.02 -13.68 7.47
CA ILE A 155 -11.16 -12.86 7.06
C ILE A 155 -11.83 -13.43 5.81
N TYR A 156 -11.06 -13.56 4.72
CA TYR A 156 -11.58 -13.86 3.38
C TYR A 156 -11.62 -15.36 3.05
N GLY A 157 -11.05 -16.20 3.91
CA GLY A 157 -11.16 -17.66 3.85
C GLY A 157 -12.03 -18.22 4.98
N ALA A 158 -11.79 -17.82 6.24
CA ALA A 158 -12.49 -18.39 7.40
C ALA A 158 -13.73 -17.60 7.84
N GLY A 159 -13.97 -16.40 7.30
CA GLY A 159 -15.11 -15.56 7.67
C GLY A 159 -14.96 -14.85 9.01
N LYS A 160 -13.72 -14.66 9.50
CA LYS A 160 -13.44 -13.75 10.63
C LYS A 160 -13.92 -12.35 10.26
N LYS A 161 -14.55 -11.66 11.21
CA LYS A 161 -14.98 -10.28 11.00
C LYS A 161 -13.76 -9.35 10.85
N PRO A 162 -13.70 -8.50 9.80
CA PRO A 162 -12.71 -7.42 9.73
C PRO A 162 -13.08 -6.30 10.71
N ASP A 163 -12.26 -5.27 10.80
CA ASP A 163 -12.52 -4.10 11.64
C ASP A 163 -13.78 -3.34 11.20
N TYR A 164 -14.12 -3.39 9.90
CA TYR A 164 -15.32 -2.80 9.30
C TYR A 164 -16.19 -3.82 8.55
N PRO A 165 -16.97 -4.68 9.26
CA PRO A 165 -17.71 -5.77 8.64
C PRO A 165 -18.74 -5.34 7.59
N GLU A 166 -19.32 -4.14 7.69
CA GLU A 166 -20.37 -3.68 6.78
C GLU A 166 -19.86 -3.39 5.36
N ILE A 167 -18.56 -3.11 5.22
CA ILE A 167 -17.95 -2.73 3.94
C ILE A 167 -16.83 -3.68 3.53
N ASP A 168 -16.24 -4.40 4.49
CA ASP A 168 -15.01 -5.14 4.28
C ASP A 168 -15.13 -6.66 4.46
N SER A 169 -16.32 -7.19 4.75
CA SER A 169 -16.51 -8.63 4.94
C SER A 169 -16.24 -9.47 3.68
N ILE A 170 -15.99 -10.76 3.88
CA ILE A 170 -15.99 -11.81 2.86
C ILE A 170 -17.30 -11.81 2.03
N SER A 171 -17.21 -12.20 0.76
CA SER A 171 -18.34 -12.33 -0.18
C SER A 171 -19.13 -13.63 -0.04
N PHE A 172 -18.62 -14.63 0.69
CA PHE A 172 -19.13 -15.99 0.73
C PHE A 172 -19.75 -16.33 2.08
N ASN A 173 -20.80 -17.17 2.07
CA ASN A 173 -21.32 -17.78 3.29
C ASN A 173 -20.47 -19.00 3.66
N VAL A 174 -19.60 -18.84 4.65
CA VAL A 174 -18.67 -19.90 5.10
C VAL A 174 -19.37 -21.14 5.70
N LYS A 175 -20.67 -21.04 5.99
CA LYS A 175 -21.49 -22.16 6.51
C LYS A 175 -22.08 -23.03 5.39
N ASP A 176 -21.96 -22.62 4.13
CA ASP A 176 -22.47 -23.41 3.00
C ASP A 176 -21.65 -24.69 2.83
N LYS A 177 -22.33 -25.84 2.67
CA LYS A 177 -21.67 -27.16 2.55
C LYS A 177 -20.68 -27.24 1.39
N ASN A 178 -20.90 -26.47 0.32
CA ASN A 178 -20.05 -26.45 -0.86
C ASN A 178 -18.89 -25.45 -0.76
N TYR A 179 -18.84 -24.61 0.29
CA TYR A 179 -17.80 -23.60 0.44
C TYR A 179 -16.39 -24.22 0.54
N ILE A 180 -16.27 -25.39 1.16
CA ILE A 180 -15.02 -26.12 1.23
C ILE A 180 -14.47 -26.50 -0.16
N GLU A 181 -15.34 -26.77 -1.15
CA GLU A 181 -14.90 -27.07 -2.53
C GLU A 181 -14.28 -25.84 -3.19
N LEU A 182 -14.85 -24.64 -2.94
CA LEU A 182 -14.26 -23.39 -3.43
C LEU A 182 -12.86 -23.19 -2.83
N LEU A 183 -12.68 -23.42 -1.53
CA LEU A 183 -11.36 -23.34 -0.90
C LEU A 183 -10.39 -24.40 -1.44
N ARG A 184 -10.86 -25.61 -1.77
CA ARG A 184 -10.02 -26.63 -2.42
C ARG A 184 -9.57 -26.17 -3.80
N ASN A 185 -10.45 -25.53 -4.57
CA ASN A 185 -10.08 -24.94 -5.86
C ASN A 185 -9.03 -23.84 -5.71
N VAL A 186 -9.17 -22.96 -4.71
CA VAL A 186 -8.12 -21.97 -4.36
C VAL A 186 -6.79 -22.67 -4.07
N ARG A 187 -6.79 -23.74 -3.26
CA ARG A 187 -5.58 -24.51 -2.94
C ARG A 187 -5.00 -25.23 -4.16
N PHE A 188 -5.81 -25.74 -5.08
CA PHE A 188 -5.31 -26.35 -6.31
C PHE A 188 -4.62 -25.33 -7.21
N ASP A 189 -5.23 -24.17 -7.37
CA ASP A 189 -4.68 -23.06 -8.14
C ASP A 189 -3.35 -22.55 -7.53
N VAL A 190 -3.32 -22.30 -6.22
CA VAL A 190 -2.08 -21.90 -5.53
C VAL A 190 -0.98 -22.96 -5.64
N ALA A 191 -1.32 -24.25 -5.63
CA ALA A 191 -0.33 -25.30 -5.83
C ALA A 191 0.27 -25.30 -7.24
N ALA A 192 -0.53 -24.99 -8.26
CA ALA A 192 -0.06 -24.87 -9.63
C ALA A 192 0.95 -23.74 -9.76
N ASP A 193 0.68 -22.57 -9.15
CA ASP A 193 1.57 -21.41 -9.25
C ASP A 193 2.81 -21.48 -8.35
N THR A 194 2.77 -22.30 -7.29
CA THR A 194 3.93 -22.44 -6.39
C THR A 194 4.88 -23.55 -6.79
N GLU A 195 4.46 -24.58 -7.53
CA GLU A 195 5.31 -25.71 -7.98
C GLU A 195 6.27 -26.25 -6.88
N LYS A 196 5.76 -26.41 -5.64
CA LYS A 196 6.48 -26.80 -4.40
C LYS A 196 7.26 -25.70 -3.66
N ASN A 197 7.22 -24.45 -4.10
CA ASN A 197 7.72 -23.30 -3.35
C ASN A 197 6.82 -23.03 -2.12
N ALA A 198 7.10 -23.73 -1.02
CA ALA A 198 6.31 -23.66 0.20
C ALA A 198 6.29 -22.28 0.86
N PHE A 199 7.32 -21.46 0.61
CA PHE A 199 7.42 -20.10 1.13
C PHE A 199 6.32 -19.19 0.56
N ASP A 200 5.92 -19.41 -0.69
CA ASP A 200 4.92 -18.58 -1.37
C ASP A 200 3.47 -19.03 -1.12
N GLN A 201 3.25 -20.20 -0.50
CA GLN A 201 1.92 -20.79 -0.35
C GLN A 201 0.95 -19.94 0.47
N THR A 202 1.34 -19.43 1.65
CA THR A 202 0.44 -18.53 2.42
C THR A 202 0.19 -17.24 1.66
N LEU A 203 1.24 -16.69 1.05
CA LEU A 203 1.16 -15.43 0.33
C LEU A 203 0.17 -15.53 -0.82
N LEU A 204 0.33 -16.52 -1.71
CA LEU A 204 -0.57 -16.69 -2.84
C LEU A 204 -1.97 -17.15 -2.41
N SER A 205 -2.11 -17.88 -1.30
CA SER A 205 -3.43 -18.16 -0.71
C SER A 205 -4.15 -16.88 -0.28
N ALA A 206 -3.45 -15.96 0.41
CA ALA A 206 -4.00 -14.67 0.81
C ALA A 206 -4.41 -13.83 -0.42
N ILE A 207 -3.54 -13.74 -1.42
CA ILE A 207 -3.83 -13.01 -2.66
C ILE A 207 -5.03 -13.61 -3.39
N ARG A 208 -5.08 -14.93 -3.55
CA ARG A 208 -6.17 -15.58 -4.28
C ARG A 208 -7.50 -15.44 -3.55
N LEU A 209 -7.49 -15.49 -2.22
CA LEU A 209 -8.68 -15.21 -1.41
C LEU A 209 -9.17 -13.77 -1.58
N LEU A 210 -8.28 -12.76 -1.62
CA LEU A 210 -8.68 -11.39 -1.96
C LEU A 210 -9.26 -11.33 -3.37
N GLU A 211 -8.62 -11.98 -4.35
CA GLU A 211 -9.04 -11.99 -5.75
C GLU A 211 -10.45 -12.59 -5.93
N ILE A 212 -10.71 -13.80 -5.44
CA ILE A 212 -12.01 -14.47 -5.61
C ILE A 212 -13.14 -13.79 -4.84
N ASN A 213 -12.81 -13.03 -3.79
CA ASN A 213 -13.77 -12.19 -3.09
C ASN A 213 -14.05 -10.88 -3.85
N GLU A 214 -13.30 -10.60 -4.92
CA GLU A 214 -13.23 -9.32 -5.65
C GLU A 214 -12.79 -8.18 -4.73
N ARG A 215 -11.80 -8.44 -3.87
CA ARG A 215 -11.30 -7.56 -2.79
C ARG A 215 -9.81 -7.26 -2.88
N TRP A 216 -9.26 -7.31 -4.09
CA TRP A 216 -7.95 -6.74 -4.45
C TRP A 216 -8.01 -5.22 -4.67
N ASP A 217 -8.66 -4.49 -3.75
CA ASP A 217 -8.86 -3.03 -3.84
C ASP A 217 -7.53 -2.28 -3.92
N ALA A 218 -6.50 -2.75 -3.20
CA ALA A 218 -5.24 -2.05 -3.06
C ALA A 218 -4.47 -1.98 -4.39
N ALA A 219 -4.65 -2.95 -5.29
CA ALA A 219 -4.00 -2.97 -6.60
C ALA A 219 -4.78 -2.28 -7.72
N GLN A 220 -6.02 -1.85 -7.48
CA GLN A 220 -6.87 -1.32 -8.55
C GLN A 220 -6.27 -0.06 -9.17
N LEU A 221 -6.30 0.01 -10.51
CA LEU A 221 -5.84 1.15 -11.31
C LEU A 221 -4.32 1.47 -11.23
N GLU A 222 -3.54 0.72 -10.46
CA GLU A 222 -2.08 0.89 -10.41
C GLU A 222 -1.40 0.49 -11.74
N PRO A 223 -0.26 1.10 -12.10
CA PRO A 223 0.39 2.25 -11.46
C PRO A 223 -0.27 3.59 -11.77
N LEU A 224 -0.80 4.31 -10.77
CA LEU A 224 -1.54 5.56 -10.96
C LEU A 224 -0.74 6.65 -11.71
N THR A 225 0.56 6.73 -11.47
CA THR A 225 1.46 7.73 -12.10
C THR A 225 1.67 7.49 -13.59
N LYS A 226 1.31 6.30 -14.11
CA LYS A 226 1.35 5.96 -15.54
C LYS A 226 -0.05 5.88 -16.17
N THR A 227 -1.10 5.85 -15.35
CA THR A 227 -2.49 5.73 -15.76
C THR A 227 -3.28 6.99 -15.36
N GLU A 228 -4.17 6.89 -14.38
CA GLU A 228 -5.19 7.87 -14.02
C GLU A 228 -4.62 9.22 -13.56
N ASN A 229 -3.44 9.22 -12.94
CA ASN A 229 -2.78 10.42 -12.45
C ASN A 229 -1.63 10.90 -13.35
N LYS A 230 -1.39 10.25 -14.50
CA LYS A 230 -0.22 10.54 -15.35
C LYS A 230 -0.09 12.02 -15.72
N GLU A 231 -1.15 12.62 -16.24
CA GLU A 231 -1.12 14.03 -16.68
C GLU A 231 -0.83 14.99 -15.54
N ALA A 232 -1.47 14.78 -14.38
CA ALA A 232 -1.25 15.60 -13.20
C ALA A 232 0.17 15.39 -12.63
N PHE A 233 0.64 14.14 -12.57
CA PHE A 233 2.00 13.79 -12.14
C PHE A 233 3.08 14.45 -13.00
N GLU A 234 2.92 14.44 -14.32
CA GLU A 234 3.83 15.13 -15.24
C GLU A 234 3.77 16.65 -15.10
N LYS A 235 2.59 17.21 -14.83
CA LYS A 235 2.39 18.65 -14.63
C LYS A 235 2.99 19.14 -13.31
N ILE A 236 2.91 18.37 -12.21
CA ILE A 236 3.46 18.75 -10.90
C ILE A 236 4.92 19.19 -11.02
N LYS A 237 5.74 18.42 -11.74
CA LYS A 237 7.17 18.68 -11.92
C LYS A 237 7.48 20.00 -12.66
N LYS A 238 6.50 20.54 -13.39
CA LYS A 238 6.62 21.76 -14.19
C LYS A 238 5.89 22.96 -13.56
N THR A 239 5.18 22.76 -12.46
CA THR A 239 4.39 23.79 -11.81
C THR A 239 5.27 24.70 -10.97
N ASP A 240 5.17 26.01 -11.22
CA ASP A 240 5.71 27.02 -10.32
C ASP A 240 4.78 27.19 -9.11
N PHE A 241 5.09 26.45 -8.05
CA PHE A 241 4.31 26.48 -6.81
C PHE A 241 4.40 27.81 -6.08
N SER A 242 5.35 28.71 -6.38
CA SER A 242 5.45 30.01 -5.72
C SER A 242 4.24 30.91 -5.98
N LYS A 243 3.54 30.68 -7.11
CA LYS A 243 2.32 31.40 -7.52
C LYS A 243 1.07 31.02 -6.73
N TYR A 244 1.15 29.99 -5.90
CA TYR A 244 0.01 29.44 -5.16
C TYR A 244 0.29 29.44 -3.65
N PRO A 245 -0.67 29.89 -2.81
CA PRO A 245 -0.53 29.81 -1.36
C PRO A 245 -0.34 28.37 -0.86
N TYR A 246 -1.04 27.41 -1.47
CA TYR A 246 -1.07 26.01 -1.06
C TYR A 246 -0.64 25.05 -2.18
N ALA A 247 -0.10 23.89 -1.79
CA ALA A 247 0.43 22.88 -2.72
C ALA A 247 -0.70 22.14 -3.46
N SER A 248 -1.72 21.71 -2.73
CA SER A 248 -2.88 21.02 -3.27
C SER A 248 -4.10 21.18 -2.37
N LEU A 249 -5.26 20.80 -2.90
CA LEU A 249 -6.51 20.67 -2.15
C LEU A 249 -6.98 19.21 -2.14
N LEU A 250 -7.02 18.58 -0.97
CA LEU A 250 -7.70 17.31 -0.74
C LEU A 250 -9.20 17.54 -0.59
N ILE A 251 -9.99 16.82 -1.37
CA ILE A 251 -11.42 16.68 -1.21
C ILE A 251 -11.70 15.30 -0.63
N LEU A 252 -12.29 15.27 0.57
CA LEU A 252 -12.69 14.03 1.22
C LEU A 252 -13.86 13.38 0.48
N GLY A 253 -13.82 12.06 0.35
CA GLY A 253 -14.91 11.24 -0.18
C GLY A 253 -16.18 11.29 0.67
N ALA A 254 -17.32 11.17 0.00
CA ALA A 254 -18.66 10.91 0.48
C ALA A 254 -19.36 9.90 -0.44
N GLY A 255 -18.99 8.62 -0.35
CA GLY A 255 -19.58 7.56 -1.16
C GLY A 255 -21.12 7.52 -1.12
N PRO A 256 -21.77 7.13 -2.23
CA PRO A 256 -23.21 6.99 -2.29
C PRO A 256 -23.71 5.91 -1.33
N GLN A 257 -24.96 6.01 -0.90
CA GLN A 257 -25.60 5.00 -0.04
C GLN A 257 -26.52 4.06 -0.81
N ILE A 258 -26.75 4.35 -2.10
CA ILE A 258 -27.70 3.68 -2.96
C ILE A 258 -26.93 2.91 -4.04
N TYR A 259 -27.25 1.63 -4.22
CA TYR A 259 -26.69 0.82 -5.29
C TYR A 259 -26.98 1.44 -6.66
N GLY A 260 -26.01 1.39 -7.56
CA GLY A 260 -26.15 1.94 -8.92
C GLY A 260 -25.94 3.45 -9.03
N GLN A 261 -25.90 4.19 -7.91
CA GLN A 261 -25.53 5.60 -7.93
C GLN A 261 -24.02 5.78 -8.10
N LYS A 262 -23.61 6.53 -9.13
CA LYS A 262 -22.20 6.77 -9.47
C LYS A 262 -21.50 7.74 -8.52
N ILE A 263 -22.14 8.88 -8.28
CA ILE A 263 -21.61 9.97 -7.45
C ILE A 263 -22.72 10.46 -6.52
N SER A 264 -22.36 10.70 -5.26
CA SER A 264 -23.30 11.21 -4.27
C SER A 264 -23.55 12.72 -4.46
N PRO A 265 -24.67 13.26 -3.95
CA PRO A 265 -24.91 14.71 -3.92
C PRO A 265 -23.80 15.47 -3.18
N LEU A 266 -23.26 14.88 -2.10
CA LEU A 266 -22.14 15.47 -1.36
C LEU A 266 -20.84 15.48 -2.18
N GLY A 267 -20.55 14.42 -2.94
CA GLY A 267 -19.42 14.37 -3.87
C GLY A 267 -19.51 15.47 -4.92
N MET A 268 -20.70 15.74 -5.47
CA MET A 268 -20.93 16.86 -6.39
C MET A 268 -20.70 18.22 -5.71
N LEU A 269 -21.26 18.44 -4.52
CA LEU A 269 -21.14 19.70 -3.78
C LEU A 269 -19.69 19.98 -3.37
N ARG A 270 -18.96 18.97 -2.88
CA ARG A 270 -17.54 19.07 -2.55
C ARG A 270 -16.69 19.32 -3.79
N SER A 271 -17.04 18.72 -4.93
CA SER A 271 -16.37 19.01 -6.21
C SER A 271 -16.54 20.47 -6.65
N ARG A 272 -17.72 21.06 -6.42
CA ARG A 272 -17.97 22.49 -6.66
C ARG A 272 -17.18 23.39 -5.71
N GLN A 273 -16.93 22.96 -4.48
CA GLN A 273 -16.04 23.67 -3.56
C GLN A 273 -14.60 23.68 -4.10
N ALA A 274 -14.13 22.55 -4.62
CA ALA A 274 -12.81 22.44 -5.25
C ALA A 274 -12.65 23.42 -6.43
N LEU A 275 -13.65 23.50 -7.31
CA LEU A 275 -13.67 24.47 -8.42
C LEU A 275 -13.45 25.91 -7.94
N ARG A 276 -14.09 26.29 -6.82
CA ARG A 276 -13.97 27.65 -6.26
C ARG A 276 -12.56 27.92 -5.75
N ALA A 277 -11.94 26.96 -5.06
CA ALA A 277 -10.57 27.09 -4.58
C ALA A 277 -9.58 27.19 -5.75
N TYR A 278 -9.76 26.37 -6.78
CA TYR A 278 -8.96 26.41 -8.01
C TYR A 278 -9.11 27.74 -8.76
N LYS A 279 -10.34 28.22 -9.00
CA LYS A 279 -10.60 29.50 -9.67
C LYS A 279 -10.06 30.72 -8.90
N LYS A 280 -9.95 30.63 -7.58
CA LYS A 280 -9.33 31.66 -6.73
C LYS A 280 -7.80 31.61 -6.73
N GLY A 281 -7.18 30.65 -7.41
CA GLY A 281 -5.72 30.49 -7.42
C GLY A 281 -5.14 30.02 -6.08
N LEU A 282 -5.94 29.39 -5.21
CA LEU A 282 -5.43 28.91 -3.91
C LEU A 282 -4.49 27.71 -4.08
N VAL A 283 -4.79 26.85 -5.05
CA VAL A 283 -4.09 25.59 -5.31
C VAL A 283 -3.93 25.34 -6.81
N PRO A 284 -2.82 24.73 -7.25
CA PRO A 284 -2.63 24.28 -8.63
C PRO A 284 -3.20 22.88 -8.90
N PHE A 285 -3.45 22.07 -7.86
CA PHE A 285 -3.92 20.69 -7.96
C PHE A 285 -5.04 20.39 -6.95
N ILE A 286 -5.95 19.51 -7.36
CA ILE A 286 -7.04 18.96 -6.55
C ILE A 286 -6.84 17.45 -6.45
N ILE A 287 -6.78 16.92 -5.24
CA ILE A 287 -6.79 15.49 -4.95
C ILE A 287 -8.22 15.12 -4.53
N VAL A 288 -8.88 14.24 -5.28
CA VAL A 288 -10.15 13.63 -4.88
C VAL A 288 -9.87 12.23 -4.35
N SER A 289 -10.35 11.93 -3.15
CA SER A 289 -10.05 10.67 -2.46
C SER A 289 -11.33 9.92 -2.10
N GLY A 290 -11.35 8.61 -2.37
CA GLY A 290 -12.47 7.72 -2.08
C GLY A 290 -12.48 6.48 -2.98
N GLY A 291 -12.51 5.31 -2.36
CA GLY A 291 -12.57 4.01 -3.03
C GLY A 291 -13.98 3.46 -3.19
N ARG A 292 -14.06 2.13 -3.38
CA ARG A 292 -15.30 1.37 -3.57
C ARG A 292 -15.87 0.84 -2.25
N VAL A 293 -16.28 1.76 -1.39
CA VAL A 293 -16.68 1.46 0.00
C VAL A 293 -18.18 1.21 0.13
N HIS A 294 -18.97 2.22 -0.25
CA HIS A 294 -20.41 2.23 -0.03
C HIS A 294 -21.20 2.32 -1.36
N PRO A 295 -22.31 1.58 -1.47
CA PRO A 295 -22.67 0.43 -0.62
C PRO A 295 -21.67 -0.74 -0.79
N PHE A 296 -21.76 -1.76 0.07
CA PHE A 296 -20.90 -2.96 0.02
C PHE A 296 -20.83 -3.52 -1.42
N LYS A 297 -19.62 -3.77 -1.91
CA LYS A 297 -19.35 -4.21 -3.29
C LYS A 297 -19.90 -3.30 -4.39
N THR A 298 -19.96 -1.99 -4.14
CA THR A 298 -20.19 -1.02 -5.22
C THR A 298 -19.13 -1.19 -6.32
N GLN A 299 -19.57 -1.07 -7.57
CA GLN A 299 -18.68 -1.07 -8.74
C GLN A 299 -18.01 0.29 -8.98
N TYR A 300 -18.46 1.34 -8.29
CA TYR A 300 -17.99 2.70 -8.52
C TYR A 300 -16.90 3.08 -7.53
N ILE A 301 -15.76 3.48 -8.07
CA ILE A 301 -14.69 4.13 -7.32
C ILE A 301 -15.05 5.61 -7.21
N GLU A 302 -15.26 6.09 -5.99
CA GLU A 302 -15.72 7.45 -5.76
C GLU A 302 -14.80 8.51 -6.40
N ALA A 303 -13.49 8.40 -6.22
CA ALA A 303 -12.53 9.36 -6.76
C ALA A 303 -12.58 9.46 -8.30
N VAL A 304 -12.83 8.34 -8.99
CA VAL A 304 -12.97 8.30 -10.46
C VAL A 304 -14.23 9.05 -10.88
N GLU A 305 -15.36 8.78 -10.24
CA GLU A 305 -16.64 9.43 -10.57
C GLU A 305 -16.62 10.93 -10.22
N MET A 306 -15.93 11.32 -9.15
CA MET A 306 -15.69 12.74 -8.83
C MET A 306 -14.81 13.42 -9.87
N LYS A 307 -13.71 12.80 -10.32
CA LYS A 307 -12.88 13.35 -11.40
C LYS A 307 -13.68 13.52 -12.70
N ARG A 308 -14.47 12.52 -13.09
CA ARG A 308 -15.39 12.61 -14.26
C ARG A 308 -16.34 13.80 -14.13
N TYR A 309 -17.02 13.93 -13.00
CA TYR A 309 -17.92 15.08 -12.75
C TYR A 309 -17.20 16.43 -12.83
N MET A 310 -15.99 16.53 -12.25
CA MET A 310 -15.18 17.75 -12.29
C MET A 310 -14.77 18.15 -13.72
N ILE A 311 -14.45 17.18 -14.56
CA ILE A 311 -14.08 17.43 -15.96
C ILE A 311 -15.33 17.77 -16.77
N ASP A 312 -16.28 16.85 -16.81
CA ASP A 312 -17.40 16.88 -17.77
C ASP A 312 -18.43 17.97 -17.43
N VAL A 313 -18.66 18.23 -16.13
CA VAL A 313 -19.71 19.15 -15.67
C VAL A 313 -19.13 20.47 -15.17
N LEU A 314 -17.98 20.45 -14.50
CA LEU A 314 -17.38 21.65 -13.90
C LEU A 314 -16.29 22.30 -14.77
N GLY A 315 -15.82 21.62 -15.83
CA GLY A 315 -14.80 22.14 -16.73
C GLY A 315 -13.42 22.30 -16.08
N ILE A 316 -13.11 21.54 -15.03
CA ILE A 316 -11.77 21.54 -14.44
C ILE A 316 -10.86 20.71 -15.36
N PRO A 317 -9.70 21.23 -15.78
CA PRO A 317 -8.78 20.47 -16.64
C PRO A 317 -8.32 19.16 -15.97
N SER A 318 -8.35 18.05 -16.71
CA SER A 318 -7.84 16.74 -16.24
C SER A 318 -6.45 16.80 -15.58
N PRO A 319 -5.45 17.51 -16.13
CA PRO A 319 -4.11 17.60 -15.52
C PRO A 319 -4.06 18.33 -14.16
N THR A 320 -5.16 18.90 -13.70
CA THR A 320 -5.28 19.54 -12.37
C THR A 320 -5.79 18.56 -11.31
N ILE A 321 -6.38 17.43 -11.72
CA ILE A 321 -7.08 16.50 -10.82
C ILE A 321 -6.25 15.23 -10.64
N ILE A 322 -6.08 14.83 -9.38
CA ILE A 322 -5.41 13.61 -8.95
C ILE A 322 -6.46 12.76 -8.23
N ILE A 323 -6.52 11.47 -8.50
CA ILE A 323 -7.40 10.54 -7.81
C ILE A 323 -6.63 9.69 -6.81
N ASP A 324 -7.22 9.49 -5.63
CA ASP A 324 -6.91 8.41 -4.70
C ASP A 324 -8.10 7.43 -4.67
N PRO A 325 -8.00 6.31 -5.40
CA PRO A 325 -9.09 5.37 -5.55
C PRO A 325 -9.15 4.32 -4.43
N PHE A 326 -8.29 4.41 -3.40
CA PHE A 326 -8.12 3.35 -2.41
C PHE A 326 -8.80 3.67 -1.08
N ALA A 327 -8.87 4.95 -0.71
CA ALA A 327 -9.29 5.36 0.61
C ALA A 327 -10.66 4.82 1.03
N ARG A 328 -10.70 4.20 2.21
CA ARG A 328 -11.92 3.65 2.81
C ARG A 328 -12.52 4.52 3.91
N HIS A 329 -11.70 5.36 4.54
CA HIS A 329 -12.08 6.18 5.70
C HIS A 329 -11.45 7.57 5.63
N THR A 330 -11.96 8.52 6.43
CA THR A 330 -11.39 9.88 6.50
C THR A 330 -9.89 9.86 6.83
N THR A 331 -9.46 8.97 7.73
CA THR A 331 -8.06 8.76 8.11
C THR A 331 -7.23 8.32 6.91
N THR A 332 -7.72 7.34 6.13
CA THR A 332 -7.01 6.87 4.96
C THR A 332 -7.10 7.81 3.76
N ASN A 333 -8.16 8.62 3.65
CA ASN A 333 -8.21 9.73 2.68
C ASN A 333 -7.02 10.68 2.88
N VAL A 334 -6.80 11.09 4.13
CA VAL A 334 -5.71 12.01 4.48
C VAL A 334 -4.35 11.34 4.36
N ARG A 335 -4.21 10.07 4.81
CA ARG A 335 -2.98 9.28 4.65
C ARG A 335 -2.59 9.13 3.17
N ASN A 336 -3.51 8.67 2.33
CA ASN A 336 -3.24 8.35 0.92
C ASN A 336 -2.97 9.61 0.09
N ALA A 337 -3.74 10.68 0.31
CA ALA A 337 -3.40 11.98 -0.26
C ALA A 337 -2.01 12.45 0.20
N GLY A 338 -1.66 12.19 1.46
CA GLY A 338 -0.33 12.43 1.99
C GLY A 338 0.78 11.66 1.26
N ARG A 339 0.59 10.35 0.99
CA ARG A 339 1.49 9.54 0.14
C ARG A 339 1.69 10.21 -1.22
N MET A 340 0.61 10.65 -1.88
CA MET A 340 0.70 11.33 -3.17
C MET A 340 1.44 12.65 -3.10
N ILE A 341 1.20 13.47 -2.07
CA ILE A 341 1.92 14.73 -1.87
C ILE A 341 3.43 14.46 -1.73
N MET A 342 3.81 13.45 -0.95
CA MET A 342 5.22 13.13 -0.71
C MET A 342 5.90 12.47 -1.92
N ASP A 343 5.20 11.60 -2.65
CA ASP A 343 5.78 10.83 -3.78
C ASP A 343 5.72 11.56 -5.13
N TYR A 344 4.75 12.46 -5.34
CA TYR A 344 4.52 13.05 -6.67
C TYR A 344 5.41 14.27 -6.96
N GLY A 345 6.28 14.65 -6.00
CA GLY A 345 7.22 15.75 -6.15
C GLY A 345 6.65 17.12 -5.79
N PHE A 346 5.63 17.18 -4.93
CA PHE A 346 5.18 18.45 -4.36
C PHE A 346 6.27 19.07 -3.44
N PRO A 347 6.25 20.41 -3.23
CA PRO A 347 7.18 21.03 -2.29
C PRO A 347 6.93 20.55 -0.85
N LYS A 348 7.95 19.95 -0.23
CA LYS A 348 7.85 19.33 1.11
C LYS A 348 7.37 20.30 2.20
N ASP A 349 7.77 21.56 2.12
CA ASP A 349 7.48 22.56 3.15
C ASP A 349 6.20 23.37 2.90
N LYS A 350 5.47 23.11 1.81
CA LYS A 350 4.26 23.86 1.46
C LYS A 350 3.01 23.17 2.03
N TRP A 351 2.15 23.95 2.69
CA TRP A 351 0.89 23.45 3.22
C TRP A 351 -0.07 23.05 2.10
N SER A 352 -0.87 22.02 2.35
CA SER A 352 -2.03 21.67 1.54
C SER A 352 -3.31 22.02 2.30
N LEU A 353 -4.43 22.05 1.58
CA LEU A 353 -5.75 22.23 2.15
C LEU A 353 -6.51 20.90 2.15
N VAL A 354 -7.37 20.69 3.14
CA VAL A 354 -8.40 19.66 3.14
C VAL A 354 -9.78 20.32 3.20
N SER A 355 -10.74 19.79 2.42
CA SER A 355 -12.09 20.33 2.32
C SER A 355 -13.19 19.27 2.39
N SER A 356 -14.30 19.67 3.03
CA SER A 356 -15.48 18.86 3.28
C SER A 356 -16.62 19.73 3.83
N SER A 357 -17.65 19.13 4.43
CA SER A 357 -18.64 19.86 5.22
C SER A 357 -18.01 20.43 6.50
N LYS A 358 -18.64 21.46 7.08
CA LYS A 358 -18.15 22.09 8.32
C LYS A 358 -17.94 21.09 9.45
N THR A 359 -18.93 20.25 9.71
CA THR A 359 -18.87 19.22 10.76
C THR A 359 -17.74 18.23 10.53
N HIS A 360 -17.47 17.88 9.27
CA HIS A 360 -16.41 16.95 8.93
C HIS A 360 -15.04 17.60 9.05
N ILE A 361 -14.88 18.88 8.71
CA ILE A 361 -13.63 19.61 8.97
C ILE A 361 -13.41 19.86 10.47
N ASP A 362 -14.47 20.12 11.25
CA ASP A 362 -14.39 20.19 12.71
C ASP A 362 -13.87 18.86 13.31
N TYR A 363 -14.29 17.72 12.74
CA TYR A 363 -13.79 16.39 13.11
C TYR A 363 -12.31 16.21 12.76
N VAL A 364 -11.91 16.53 11.53
CA VAL A 364 -10.50 16.45 11.08
C VAL A 364 -9.58 17.28 11.96
N GLU A 365 -10.00 18.49 12.31
CA GLU A 365 -9.22 19.42 13.13
C GLU A 365 -9.07 18.96 14.59
N LYS A 366 -10.13 18.38 15.18
CA LYS A 366 -10.20 18.25 16.65
C LYS A 366 -10.05 16.82 17.18
N THR A 367 -10.42 15.80 16.41
CA THR A 367 -10.58 14.44 16.96
C THR A 367 -10.19 13.29 16.04
N MET A 368 -9.80 13.57 14.79
CA MET A 368 -9.37 12.52 13.85
C MET A 368 -8.05 11.85 14.26
N ASP A 369 -7.23 12.50 15.07
CA ASP A 369 -5.99 11.97 15.64
C ASP A 369 -6.23 10.67 16.42
N LYS A 370 -7.26 10.64 17.28
CA LYS A 370 -7.66 9.46 18.05
C LYS A 370 -8.08 8.30 17.16
N ARG A 371 -8.80 8.59 16.08
CA ARG A 371 -9.21 7.56 15.10
C ARG A 371 -8.01 7.06 14.30
N SER A 372 -7.10 7.95 13.92
CA SER A 372 -5.86 7.60 13.21
C SER A 372 -4.98 6.69 14.05
N LEU A 373 -4.81 6.98 15.35
CA LEU A 373 -4.08 6.09 16.26
C LEU A 373 -4.75 4.72 16.39
N LYS A 374 -6.09 4.67 16.42
CA LYS A 374 -6.82 3.40 16.51
C LYS A 374 -6.71 2.57 15.23
N GLU A 375 -6.85 3.20 14.07
CA GLU A 375 -6.93 2.50 12.78
C GLU A 375 -5.57 2.28 12.10
N LEU A 376 -4.64 3.22 12.26
CA LEU A 376 -3.37 3.26 11.54
C LEU A 376 -2.15 3.11 12.47
N ASP A 377 -2.36 3.07 13.79
CA ASP A 377 -1.31 3.06 14.81
C ASP A 377 -0.34 4.27 14.71
N THR A 378 -0.79 5.35 14.06
CA THR A 378 -0.02 6.58 13.85
C THR A 378 -0.94 7.76 13.49
N ILE A 379 -0.39 8.98 13.53
CA ILE A 379 -1.04 10.20 13.04
C ILE A 379 -0.23 10.68 11.83
N PRO A 380 -0.62 10.33 10.60
CA PRO A 380 0.21 10.55 9.40
C PRO A 380 0.08 11.98 8.84
N TYR A 381 -0.22 12.96 9.68
CA TYR A 381 -0.45 14.34 9.29
C TYR A 381 -0.28 15.32 10.46
N VAL A 382 -0.09 16.59 10.12
CA VAL A 382 -0.18 17.73 11.04
C VAL A 382 -1.25 18.69 10.51
N VAL A 383 -2.07 19.23 11.41
CA VAL A 383 -3.06 20.26 11.09
C VAL A 383 -2.48 21.66 11.32
N GLY A 384 -2.83 22.58 10.44
CA GLY A 384 -2.42 23.98 10.50
C GLY A 384 -3.61 24.90 10.78
N LYS A 385 -3.63 26.05 10.10
CA LYS A 385 -4.67 27.05 10.29
C LYS A 385 -6.03 26.62 9.70
N ARG A 386 -7.11 26.90 10.42
CA ARG A 386 -8.49 26.90 9.87
C ARG A 386 -8.68 28.09 8.94
N ILE A 387 -8.95 27.84 7.66
CA ILE A 387 -9.07 28.89 6.62
C ILE A 387 -10.51 29.36 6.46
N SER A 388 -11.48 28.45 6.64
CA SER A 388 -12.91 28.75 6.66
C SER A 388 -13.67 27.60 7.29
N ASP A 389 -15.00 27.68 7.37
CA ASP A 389 -15.85 26.56 7.79
C ASP A 389 -15.57 25.27 7.01
N LEU A 390 -15.11 25.35 5.76
CA LEU A 390 -14.97 24.20 4.85
C LEU A 390 -13.52 23.90 4.47
N LEU A 391 -12.54 24.64 5.01
CA LEU A 391 -11.12 24.54 4.62
C LEU A 391 -10.21 24.57 5.85
N LEU A 392 -9.29 23.61 5.90
CA LEU A 392 -8.27 23.47 6.94
C LEU A 392 -6.91 23.19 6.28
N GLU A 393 -5.85 23.76 6.81
CA GLU A 393 -4.49 23.40 6.40
C GLU A 393 -4.07 22.06 6.97
N TYR A 394 -3.37 21.26 6.16
CA TYR A 394 -2.67 20.08 6.64
C TYR A 394 -1.36 19.83 5.88
N LYS A 395 -0.48 19.05 6.49
CA LYS A 395 0.74 18.51 5.88
C LYS A 395 0.87 17.02 6.21
N PRO A 396 1.33 16.18 5.28
CA PRO A 396 1.65 14.79 5.59
C PRO A 396 2.93 14.68 6.43
N THR A 397 3.03 13.61 7.19
CA THR A 397 4.26 13.20 7.87
C THR A 397 4.78 11.89 7.24
N PRO A 398 6.05 11.49 7.43
CA PRO A 398 6.61 10.27 6.83
C PRO A 398 5.83 8.98 7.15
N GLU A 399 5.07 8.97 8.26
CA GLU A 399 4.23 7.86 8.68
C GLU A 399 3.10 7.54 7.70
N VAL A 400 2.81 8.40 6.71
CA VAL A 400 1.89 8.06 5.61
C VAL A 400 2.30 6.78 4.89
N PHE A 401 3.59 6.43 4.86
CA PHE A 401 4.09 5.26 4.14
C PHE A 401 3.99 3.95 4.93
N ILE A 402 3.71 4.01 6.22
CA ILE A 402 3.57 2.81 7.06
C ILE A 402 2.41 1.97 6.52
N ILE A 403 2.68 0.68 6.34
CA ILE A 403 1.70 -0.34 5.97
C ILE A 403 0.84 -0.66 7.19
N ASN A 404 -0.47 -0.63 7.01
CA ASN A 404 -1.48 -1.10 7.94
C ASN A 404 -1.74 -2.60 7.68
N PRO A 405 -1.27 -3.50 8.57
CA PRO A 405 -1.39 -4.94 8.35
C PRO A 405 -2.80 -5.50 8.58
N THR A 406 -3.72 -4.72 9.18
CA THR A 406 -5.09 -5.19 9.47
C THR A 406 -6.09 -4.84 8.38
N GLU A 407 -5.75 -3.90 7.49
CA GLU A 407 -6.62 -3.36 6.44
C GLU A 407 -6.06 -3.65 5.03
N PRO A 408 -6.19 -4.89 4.52
CA PRO A 408 -5.50 -5.34 3.31
C PRO A 408 -5.97 -4.68 2.01
N LEU A 409 -7.09 -3.99 2.06
CA LEU A 409 -7.72 -3.29 0.93
C LEU A 409 -7.18 -1.88 0.74
N ASP A 410 -6.60 -1.31 1.80
CA ASP A 410 -6.02 0.02 1.85
C ASP A 410 -4.87 0.03 2.86
N PRO A 411 -3.84 -0.82 2.63
CA PRO A 411 -2.72 -1.00 3.55
C PRO A 411 -1.90 0.27 3.69
#